data_AF-A0A960RVP8-F1
#
_entry.id   AF-A0A960RVP8-F1
#
_cell.length_a   1.000
_cell.length_b   1.000
_cell.length_c   1.000
_cell.angle_alpha   90.00
_cell.angle_beta   90.00
_cell.angle_gamma   90.00
#
_symmetry.space_group_name_H-M   'P 1'
#
loop_
_entity.id
_entity.type
_entity.pdbx_description
1 polymer ?
#
loop_
_entity_poly.entity_id
_entity_poly.type
_entity_poly.pdbx_seq_one_letter_code
_entity_poly.pdbx_strand_id
1 'polypeptide(L)'
;MNGLQSLLLRSSWVILYLLVCGILYEQGLGIWNREYETLSTQLTKLNKEKELALMEQKDLQLRVNSQSDPAWVELILMRELGLAPEEQVKVVFQ
;
A
#
# COMPACT_ATOMS: atom_id res chain seq x y z
N MET A 1 -23.29 -32.57 -48.62
CA MET A 1 -22.76 -31.73 -47.52
C MET A 1 -23.14 -32.32 -46.15
N ASN A 2 -23.16 -33.66 -46.01
CA ASN A 2 -23.83 -34.34 -44.88
C ASN A 2 -22.86 -35.19 -44.03
N GLY A 3 -21.64 -35.46 -44.53
CA GLY A 3 -20.60 -36.19 -43.79
C GLY A 3 -19.91 -35.35 -42.70
N LEU A 4 -19.86 -34.03 -42.88
CA LEU A 4 -19.31 -33.12 -41.86
C LEU A 4 -20.23 -33.05 -40.63
N GLN A 5 -21.54 -33.05 -40.84
CA GLN A 5 -22.54 -33.03 -39.77
C GLN A 5 -22.52 -34.31 -38.94
N SER A 6 -22.40 -35.48 -39.57
CA SER A 6 -22.33 -36.75 -38.83
C SER A 6 -21.04 -36.91 -38.01
N LEU A 7 -19.91 -36.39 -38.50
CA LEU A 7 -18.66 -36.31 -37.74
C LEU A 7 -18.78 -35.33 -36.57
N LEU A 8 -19.42 -34.17 -36.77
CA LEU A 8 -19.68 -33.19 -35.72
C LEU A 8 -20.64 -33.72 -34.65
N LEU A 9 -21.70 -34.43 -35.03
CA LEU A 9 -22.63 -35.09 -34.10
C LEU A 9 -21.94 -36.20 -33.29
N ARG A 10 -21.09 -37.00 -33.93
CA ARG A 10 -20.34 -38.08 -33.27
C ARG A 10 -19.27 -37.54 -32.32
N SER A 11 -18.63 -36.41 -32.67
CA SER A 11 -17.60 -35.76 -31.87
C SER A 11 -18.12 -34.64 -30.97
N SER A 12 -19.43 -34.39 -30.96
CA SER A 12 -20.07 -33.28 -30.24
C SER A 12 -19.77 -33.34 -28.74
N TRP A 13 -19.76 -34.54 -28.17
CA TRP A 13 -19.45 -34.79 -26.76
C TRP A 13 -18.00 -34.45 -26.40
N VAL A 14 -17.05 -34.67 -27.31
CA VAL A 14 -15.63 -34.32 -27.09
C VAL A 14 -15.43 -32.81 -27.11
N ILE A 15 -16.12 -32.13 -28.04
CA ILE A 15 -16.08 -30.67 -28.14
C ILE A 15 -16.71 -30.03 -26.89
N LEU A 16 -17.85 -30.55 -26.44
CA LEU A 16 -18.48 -30.12 -25.20
C LEU A 16 -17.56 -30.35 -23.99
N TYR A 17 -16.93 -31.52 -23.90
CA TYR A 17 -15.99 -31.83 -22.82
C TYR A 17 -14.80 -30.87 -22.81
N LEU A 18 -14.21 -30.59 -23.98
CA LEU A 18 -13.10 -29.64 -24.11
C LEU A 18 -13.51 -28.22 -23.75
N LEU A 19 -14.70 -27.77 -24.16
CA LEU A 19 -15.24 -26.46 -23.78
C LEU A 19 -15.48 -26.35 -22.27
N VAL A 20 -16.05 -27.38 -21.65
CA VAL A 20 -16.25 -27.41 -20.19
C VAL A 20 -14.90 -27.39 -19.46
N CYS A 21 -13.92 -28.15 -19.93
CA CYS A 21 -12.56 -28.09 -19.38
C CYS A 21 -11.94 -26.70 -19.49
N GLY A 22 -12.08 -26.04 -20.65
CA GLY A 22 -11.59 -24.68 -20.86
C GLY A 22 -12.26 -23.66 -19.92
N ILE A 23 -13.59 -23.73 -19.79
CA ILE A 23 -14.35 -22.84 -18.90
C ILE A 23 -13.95 -23.05 -17.44
N LEU A 24 -13.81 -24.29 -16.99
CA LEU A 24 -13.37 -24.60 -15.62
C LEU A 24 -11.94 -24.10 -15.35
N TYR A 25 -11.05 -24.20 -16.33
CA TYR A 25 -9.69 -23.69 -16.22
C TYR A 25 -9.67 -22.15 -16.07
N GLU A 26 -10.41 -21.43 -16.92
CA GLU A 26 -10.50 -19.97 -16.82
C GLU A 26 -11.16 -19.50 -15.51
N GLN A 27 -12.24 -20.16 -15.09
CA GLN A 27 -12.92 -19.84 -13.82
C GLN A 27 -12.00 -20.11 -12.63
N GLY A 28 -11.23 -21.20 -12.66
CA GLY A 28 -10.26 -21.53 -11.64
C GLY A 28 -9.21 -20.43 -11.48
N LEU A 29 -8.61 -19.97 -12.58
CA LEU A 29 -7.60 -18.89 -12.58
C LEU A 29 -8.12 -17.57 -12.02
N GLY A 30 -9.37 -17.22 -12.32
CA GLY A 30 -9.97 -15.94 -11.91
C GLY A 30 -10.17 -15.80 -10.39
N ILE A 31 -10.40 -16.89 -9.67
CA ILE A 31 -10.66 -16.86 -8.22
C ILE A 31 -9.38 -16.58 -7.43
N TRP A 32 -8.29 -17.28 -7.77
CA TRP A 32 -6.99 -17.10 -7.11
C TRP A 32 -6.46 -15.68 -7.27
N ASN A 33 -6.67 -15.07 -8.43
CA ASN A 33 -6.16 -13.74 -8.70
C ASN A 33 -6.83 -12.67 -7.82
N ARG A 34 -8.14 -12.81 -7.54
CA ARG A 34 -8.87 -11.84 -6.70
C ARG A 34 -8.46 -11.89 -5.23
N GLU A 35 -8.27 -13.10 -4.69
CA GLU A 35 -7.80 -13.26 -3.31
C GLU A 35 -6.38 -12.75 -3.16
N TYR A 36 -5.51 -13.05 -4.14
CA TYR A 36 -4.15 -12.55 -4.18
C TYR A 36 -4.08 -11.02 -4.25
N GLU A 37 -4.86 -10.39 -5.14
CA GLU A 37 -4.92 -8.92 -5.25
C GLU A 37 -5.44 -8.25 -3.98
N THR A 38 -6.44 -8.86 -3.33
CA THR A 38 -6.97 -8.34 -2.07
C THR A 38 -5.90 -8.39 -0.99
N LEU A 39 -5.22 -9.53 -0.86
CA LEU A 39 -4.17 -9.73 0.14
C LEU A 39 -2.95 -8.84 -0.13
N SER A 40 -2.54 -8.69 -1.39
CA SER A 40 -1.42 -7.82 -1.77
C SER A 40 -1.73 -6.34 -1.49
N THR A 41 -2.96 -5.92 -1.72
CA THR A 41 -3.42 -4.55 -1.43
C THR A 41 -3.40 -4.28 0.07
N GLN A 42 -3.91 -5.21 0.87
CA GLN A 42 -3.88 -5.11 2.34
C GLN A 42 -2.46 -5.06 2.88
N LEU A 43 -1.58 -5.93 2.38
CA LEU A 43 -0.17 -5.96 2.76
C LEU A 43 0.53 -4.63 2.42
N THR A 44 0.29 -4.11 1.23
CA THR A 44 0.85 -2.82 0.80
C THR A 44 0.38 -1.68 1.70
N LYS A 45 -0.91 -1.66 2.07
CA LYS A 45 -1.46 -0.67 2.99
C LYS A 45 -0.82 -0.78 4.37
N LEU A 46 -0.73 -1.98 4.92
CA LEU A 46 -0.16 -2.21 6.24
C LEU A 46 1.34 -1.87 6.30
N ASN A 47 2.09 -2.13 5.24
CA ASN A 47 3.49 -1.74 5.15
C ASN A 47 3.67 -0.21 5.14
N LYS A 48 2.79 0.53 4.43
CA LYS A 48 2.82 2.00 4.46
C LYS A 48 2.50 2.54 5.86
N GLU A 49 1.48 2.00 6.51
CA GLU A 49 1.13 2.39 7.89
C GLU A 49 2.27 2.10 8.87
N LYS A 50 2.92 0.94 8.73
CA LYS A 50 4.11 0.59 9.52
C LYS A 50 5.26 1.57 9.28
N GLU A 51 5.53 1.93 8.04
CA GLU A 51 6.61 2.87 7.70
C GLU A 51 6.35 4.25 8.30
N LEU A 52 5.13 4.77 8.20
CA LEU A 52 4.73 6.03 8.82
C LEU A 52 4.88 5.99 10.35
N ALA A 53 4.40 4.93 11.00
CA ALA A 53 4.54 4.76 12.45
C ALA A 53 6.02 4.67 12.89
N LEU A 54 6.87 4.03 12.08
CA LEU A 54 8.31 3.98 12.35
C LEU A 54 8.99 5.34 12.17
N MET A 55 8.57 6.13 11.18
CA MET A 55 9.06 7.50 11.02
C MET A 55 8.65 8.37 12.20
N GLU A 56 7.40 8.29 12.64
CA GLU A 56 6.91 9.02 13.82
C GLU A 56 7.64 8.59 15.09
N GLN A 57 7.86 7.29 15.30
CA GLN A 57 8.64 6.79 16.43
C GLN A 57 10.06 7.37 16.43
N LYS A 58 10.74 7.41 15.27
CA LYS A 58 12.08 7.98 15.16
C LYS A 58 12.08 9.48 15.45
N ASP A 59 11.09 10.23 14.95
CA ASP A 59 10.95 11.65 15.24
C ASP A 59 10.73 11.89 16.74
N LEU A 60 9.80 11.16 17.36
CA LEU A 60 9.55 11.22 18.80
C LEU A 60 10.80 10.86 19.61
N GLN A 61 11.55 9.84 19.19
CA GLN A 61 12.80 9.46 19.85
C GLN A 61 13.86 10.55 19.71
N LEU A 62 13.99 11.18 18.54
CA LEU A 62 14.87 12.35 18.36
C LEU A 62 14.45 13.47 19.31
N ARG A 63 13.16 13.81 19.37
CA ARG A 63 12.60 14.83 20.26
C ARG A 63 12.90 14.54 21.73
N VAL A 64 12.74 13.29 22.17
CA VAL A 64 13.04 12.87 23.55
C VAL A 64 14.54 13.00 23.84
N ASN A 65 15.40 12.54 22.93
CA ASN A 65 16.84 12.63 23.09
C ASN A 65 17.32 14.09 23.15
N SER A 66 16.67 14.98 22.40
CA SER A 66 17.00 16.40 22.34
C SER A 66 16.36 17.23 23.45
N GLN A 67 15.36 16.74 24.19
CA GLN A 67 14.83 17.42 25.40
C GLN A 67 15.88 17.55 26.52
N SER A 68 16.97 16.79 26.44
CA SER A 68 18.12 16.92 27.34
C SER A 68 19.07 18.06 26.95
N ASP A 69 18.86 18.67 25.78
CA ASP A 69 19.66 19.76 25.25
C ASP A 69 18.91 21.11 25.41
N PRO A 70 19.41 22.05 26.23
CA PRO A 70 18.76 23.33 26.46
C PRO A 70 18.58 24.16 25.18
N ALA A 71 19.46 24.03 24.17
CA ALA A 71 19.31 24.75 22.90
C ALA A 71 18.14 24.23 22.05
N TRP A 72 17.82 22.94 22.19
CA TRP A 72 16.69 22.34 21.49
C TRP A 72 15.35 22.71 22.11
N VAL A 73 15.30 22.85 23.44
CA VAL A 73 14.13 23.33 24.17
C VAL A 73 13.80 24.77 23.75
N GLU A 74 14.80 25.66 23.64
CA GLU A 74 14.61 27.03 23.13
C GLU A 74 14.08 27.04 21.69
N LEU A 75 14.60 26.20 20.80
CA LEU A 75 14.15 26.09 19.41
C LEU A 75 12.69 25.65 19.28
N ILE A 76 12.25 24.68 20.10
CA ILE A 76 10.85 24.23 20.15
C ILE A 76 9.95 25.33 20.72
N LEU A 77 10.39 26.03 21.77
CA LEU A 77 9.66 27.17 22.35
C LEU A 77 9.48 28.30 21.33
N MET A 78 10.52 28.65 20.58
CA MET A 78 10.42 29.65 19.50
C MET A 78 9.48 29.20 18.38
N ARG A 79 9.48 27.90 18.03
CA ARG A 79 8.68 27.36 16.92
C ARG A 79 7.20 27.16 17.26
N GLU A 80 6.90 26.59 18.41
CA GLU A 80 5.54 26.21 18.82
C GLU A 80 4.83 27.33 19.58
N LEU A 81 5.55 28.10 20.40
CA LEU A 81 4.99 29.19 21.20
C LEU A 81 5.26 30.58 20.61
N GLY A 82 6.12 30.69 19.59
CA GLY A 82 6.46 31.98 18.97
C GLY A 82 7.24 32.93 19.89
N LEU A 83 7.74 32.42 21.02
CA LEU A 83 8.40 33.20 22.05
C LEU A 83 9.90 33.28 21.75
N ALA A 84 10.40 34.48 21.48
CA ALA A 84 11.84 34.76 21.39
C ALA A 84 12.40 35.01 22.80
N PRO A 85 13.61 34.53 23.12
CA PRO A 85 14.29 34.82 24.37
C PRO A 85 14.58 36.33 24.45
N GLU A 86 14.46 36.89 25.66
CA GLU A 86 14.48 38.34 25.91
C GLU A 86 15.78 39.04 25.45
N GLU A 87 16.85 38.31 25.17
CA GLU A 87 18.16 38.85 24.82
C GLU A 87 18.49 38.89 23.31
N GLN A 88 17.59 38.45 22.41
CA GLN A 88 17.85 38.52 20.96
C GLN A 88 16.85 39.41 20.21
N VAL A 89 17.34 40.57 19.77
CA VAL A 89 16.60 41.52 18.92
C VAL A 89 16.40 40.91 17.54
N LYS A 90 15.13 40.68 17.17
CA LYS A 90 14.73 40.25 15.82
C LYS A 90 15.02 41.38 14.82
N VAL A 91 16.17 41.33 14.15
CA VAL A 91 16.49 42.24 13.04
C VAL A 91 15.77 41.74 11.79
N VAL A 92 14.72 42.47 11.39
CA VAL A 92 14.07 42.29 10.10
C VAL A 92 14.84 43.14 9.09
N PHE A 93 15.53 42.50 8.15
CA PHE A 93 16.09 43.20 7.01
C PHE A 93 14.95 43.51 6.02
N GLN A 94 14.74 44.81 5.78
CA GLN A 94 13.82 45.33 4.76
C GLN A 94 14.60 45.60 3.47
#